data_AF-A0A7W9YHE8-F1
#
_entry.id   AF-A0A7W9YHE8-F1
#
_cell.length_a   1.000
_cell.length_b   1.000
_cell.length_c   1.000
_cell.angle_alpha   90.00
_cell.angle_beta   90.00
_cell.angle_gamma   90.00
#
_symmetry.space_group_name_H-M   'P 1'
#
loop_
_entity.id
_entity.type
_entity.pdbx_description
1 polymer ?
#
loop_
_entity_poly.entity_id
_entity_poly.type
_entity_poly.pdbx_seq_one_letter_code
_entity_poly.pdbx_strand_id
1 'polypeptide(L)'
;MVQLVTLAEYAAARSPDPEKPLDPEKLRRTLKRHKTLPEPVGERGGEPLFDPQALDEARGIVPGWVTLAEYAAKHGLSPRTLERWPREHADIWPQPGPKRDRKATFPEEGLDRVRRRVQNVPDPVGSPEDMLTWEGVCAYLAPCTPESTMRYRRSSGLWEPGEVGADRVERWRRGRVDELQAGFWLRGKAGEGKRSG
;
A
#
# COMPACT_ATOMS: atom_id res chain seq x y z
N MET A 1 -5.97 19.36 18.96
CA MET A 1 -4.99 20.42 18.63
C MET A 1 -4.49 20.12 17.22
N VAL A 2 -4.64 21.04 16.27
CA VAL A 2 -4.08 20.87 14.91
C VAL A 2 -2.59 21.17 15.00
N GLN A 3 -1.75 20.19 14.67
CA GLN A 3 -0.30 20.39 14.64
C GLN A 3 0.06 21.10 13.33
N LEU A 4 0.45 22.37 13.44
CA LEU A 4 0.92 23.16 12.29
C LEU A 4 2.29 22.66 11.84
N VAL A 5 2.52 22.69 10.52
CA VAL A 5 3.74 22.15 9.89
C VAL A 5 4.35 23.15 8.91
N THR A 6 5.66 23.09 8.71
CA THR A 6 6.29 23.80 7.58
C THR A 6 6.07 23.02 6.28
N LEU A 7 6.26 23.66 5.13
CA LEU A 7 6.19 22.96 3.84
C LEU A 7 7.22 21.83 3.74
N ALA A 8 8.39 21.98 4.37
CA ALA A 8 9.41 20.94 4.40
C ALA A 8 8.97 19.73 5.21
N GLU A 9 8.43 19.93 6.42
CA GLU A 9 7.89 18.85 7.25
C GLU A 9 6.72 18.15 6.56
N TYR A 10 5.81 18.93 5.96
CA TYR A 10 4.69 18.38 5.20
C TYR A 10 5.17 17.54 4.01
N ALA A 11 6.13 18.07 3.24
CA ALA A 11 6.67 17.38 2.08
C ALA A 11 7.36 16.07 2.49
N ALA A 12 8.14 16.07 3.56
CA ALA A 12 8.74 14.85 4.11
C ALA A 12 7.68 13.83 4.54
N ALA A 13 6.66 14.26 5.29
CA ALA A 13 5.59 13.39 5.79
C ALA A 13 4.70 12.80 4.69
N ARG A 14 4.56 13.50 3.55
CA ARG A 14 3.70 13.09 2.42
C ARG A 14 4.50 12.60 1.21
N SER A 15 5.79 12.32 1.38
CA SER A 15 6.63 11.76 0.33
C SER A 15 6.25 10.31 0.05
N PRO A 16 5.83 9.96 -1.19
CA PRO A 16 5.52 8.57 -1.52
C PRO A 16 6.73 7.66 -1.43
N ASP A 17 7.91 8.21 -1.75
CA ASP A 17 9.17 7.49 -1.79
C ASP A 17 10.14 8.18 -0.81
N PRO A 18 10.59 7.50 0.26
CA PRO A 18 11.52 8.09 1.22
C PRO A 18 12.89 8.38 0.60
N GLU A 19 13.27 7.72 -0.50
CA GLU A 19 14.53 7.98 -1.22
C GLU A 19 14.40 9.18 -2.17
N LYS A 20 13.18 9.58 -2.51
CA LYS A 20 12.87 10.73 -3.38
C LYS A 20 11.81 11.61 -2.75
N PRO A 21 12.17 12.34 -1.68
CA PRO A 21 11.24 13.19 -0.98
C PRO A 21 10.66 14.25 -1.92
N LEU A 22 9.42 14.64 -1.65
CA LEU A 22 8.80 15.79 -2.29
C LEU A 22 9.65 17.03 -2.01
N ASP A 23 10.00 17.74 -3.06
CA ASP A 23 10.73 19.01 -2.97
C ASP A 23 9.76 20.11 -2.47
N PRO A 24 10.01 20.72 -1.29
CA PRO A 24 9.11 21.72 -0.70
C PRO A 24 9.02 23.00 -1.54
N GLU A 25 10.08 23.40 -2.24
CA GLU A 25 10.06 24.58 -3.12
C GLU A 25 9.28 24.28 -4.40
N LYS A 26 9.41 23.07 -4.94
CA LYS A 26 8.57 22.61 -6.05
C LYS A 26 7.10 22.54 -5.65
N LEU A 27 6.80 22.06 -4.45
CA LEU A 27 5.45 22.04 -3.89
C LEU A 27 4.89 23.46 -3.79
N ARG A 28 5.64 24.37 -3.16
CA ARG A 28 5.28 25.79 -3.03
C ARG A 28 4.99 26.43 -4.39
N ARG A 29 5.89 26.24 -5.36
CA ARG A 29 5.75 26.79 -6.71
C ARG A 29 4.52 26.25 -7.41
N THR A 30 4.23 24.96 -7.25
CA THR A 30 3.06 24.30 -7.84
C THR A 30 1.77 24.86 -7.25
N LEU A 31 1.66 24.89 -5.92
CA LEU A 31 0.49 25.42 -5.22
C LEU A 31 0.26 26.91 -5.52
N LYS A 32 1.32 27.73 -5.58
CA LYS A 32 1.23 29.13 -6.01
C LYS A 32 0.74 29.27 -7.45
N ARG A 33 1.31 28.49 -8.38
CA ARG A 33 0.93 28.52 -9.80
C ARG A 33 -0.55 28.19 -10.00
N HIS A 34 -1.08 27.29 -9.16
CA HIS A 34 -2.48 26.89 -9.21
C HIS A 34 -3.41 27.77 -8.37
N LYS A 35 -2.89 28.81 -7.70
CA LYS A 35 -3.63 29.66 -6.75
C LYS A 35 -4.36 28.85 -5.67
N THR A 36 -3.78 27.71 -5.27
CA THR A 36 -4.31 26.82 -4.24
C THR A 36 -3.47 26.80 -2.98
N LEU A 37 -2.34 27.50 -2.93
CA LEU A 37 -1.54 27.59 -1.70
C LEU A 37 -2.37 28.27 -0.59
N PRO A 38 -2.65 27.59 0.53
CA PRO A 38 -3.37 28.19 1.65
C PRO A 38 -2.53 29.29 2.31
N GLU A 39 -3.19 30.20 3.01
CA GLU A 39 -2.51 31.22 3.80
C GLU A 39 -1.79 30.56 4.99
N PRO A 40 -0.59 31.04 5.34
CA PRO A 40 0.11 30.55 6.51
C PRO A 40 -0.63 30.96 7.78
N VAL A 41 -0.72 30.04 8.74
CA VAL A 41 -1.40 30.24 10.04
C VAL A 41 -0.43 30.79 11.09
N GLY A 42 0.88 30.73 10.82
CA GLY A 42 1.91 31.27 11.70
C GLY A 42 3.30 31.15 11.10
N GLU A 43 4.31 31.29 11.95
CA GLU A 43 5.71 31.19 11.58
C GLU A 43 6.50 30.47 12.67
N ARG A 44 7.51 29.69 12.27
CA ARG A 44 8.50 29.10 13.19
C ARG A 44 9.88 29.22 12.59
N GLY A 45 10.74 30.01 13.23
CA GLY A 45 12.13 30.19 12.79
C GLY A 45 12.28 30.84 11.41
N GLY A 46 11.41 31.79 11.05
CA GLY A 46 11.42 32.39 9.71
C GLY A 46 10.62 31.61 8.66
N GLU A 47 10.13 30.40 8.98
CA GLU A 47 9.39 29.57 8.04
C GLU A 47 7.88 29.64 8.26
N PRO A 48 7.09 29.84 7.20
CA PRO A 48 5.64 29.85 7.30
C PRO A 48 5.11 28.46 7.71
N LEU A 49 4.18 28.48 8.66
CA LEU A 49 3.46 27.30 9.14
C LEU A 49 2.09 27.22 8.47
N PHE A 50 1.71 26.01 8.11
CA PHE A 50 0.45 25.72 7.42
C PHE A 50 -0.33 24.65 8.17
N ASP A 51 -1.65 24.69 7.99
CA ASP A 51 -2.50 23.56 8.35
C ASP A 51 -2.25 22.41 7.34
N PRO A 52 -1.84 21.22 7.80
CA PRO A 52 -1.61 20.08 6.91
C PRO A 52 -2.87 19.66 6.15
N GLN A 53 -4.06 19.85 6.71
CA GLN A 53 -5.31 19.53 6.02
C GLN A 53 -5.56 20.50 4.86
N ALA A 54 -5.34 21.80 5.07
CA ALA A 54 -5.46 22.80 4.00
C ALA A 54 -4.45 22.55 2.87
N LEU A 55 -3.24 22.05 3.20
CA LEU A 55 -2.26 21.62 2.20
C LEU A 55 -2.69 20.35 1.45
N ASP A 56 -3.29 19.38 2.14
CA ASP A 56 -3.84 18.18 1.51
C ASP A 56 -4.97 18.55 0.53
N GLU A 57 -5.90 19.41 0.93
CA GLU A 57 -6.99 19.93 0.09
C GLU A 57 -6.45 20.71 -1.12
N ALA A 58 -5.46 21.58 -0.91
CA ALA A 58 -4.80 22.35 -1.96
C ALA A 58 -4.11 21.49 -3.03
N ARG A 59 -3.68 20.29 -2.64
CA ARG A 59 -3.11 19.27 -3.54
C ARG A 59 -4.16 18.35 -4.16
N GLY A 60 -5.42 18.44 -3.73
CA GLY A 60 -6.49 17.51 -4.12
C GLY A 60 -6.28 16.11 -3.55
N ILE A 61 -5.73 16.01 -2.33
CA ILE A 61 -5.68 14.75 -1.59
C ILE A 61 -7.08 14.45 -1.04
N VAL A 62 -7.68 13.38 -1.55
CA VAL A 62 -8.97 12.88 -1.09
C VAL A 62 -8.74 11.59 -0.28
N PRO A 63 -9.28 11.47 0.95
CA PRO A 63 -9.18 10.24 1.73
C PRO A 63 -9.66 9.02 0.93
N GLY A 64 -8.90 7.93 0.98
CA GLY A 64 -9.20 6.70 0.23
C GLY A 64 -8.84 6.76 -1.27
N TRP A 65 -8.29 7.87 -1.78
CA TRP A 65 -7.83 8.00 -3.16
C TRP A 65 -6.32 8.18 -3.23
N VAL A 66 -5.67 7.28 -3.97
CA VAL A 66 -4.22 7.20 -4.08
C VAL A 66 -3.78 7.22 -5.54
N THR A 67 -2.60 7.77 -5.81
CA THR A 67 -1.94 7.55 -7.09
C THR A 67 -1.30 6.17 -7.09
N LEU A 68 -1.06 5.61 -8.28
CA LEU A 68 -0.36 4.33 -8.40
C LEU A 68 1.01 4.33 -7.71
N ALA A 69 1.70 5.47 -7.66
CA ALA A 69 3.01 5.58 -7.02
C ALA A 69 2.94 5.44 -5.50
N GLU A 70 1.95 6.07 -4.84
CA GLU A 70 1.78 5.93 -3.39
C GLU A 70 1.29 4.53 -3.04
N TYR A 71 0.39 3.97 -3.84
CA TYR A 71 -0.04 2.58 -3.68
C TYR A 71 1.14 1.60 -3.84
N ALA A 72 2.01 1.83 -4.83
CA ALA A 72 3.23 1.04 -5.04
C ALA A 72 4.12 1.06 -3.81
N ALA A 73 4.45 2.25 -3.33
CA ALA A 73 5.33 2.43 -2.19
C ALA A 73 4.74 1.83 -0.91
N LYS A 74 3.44 2.05 -0.66
CA LYS A 74 2.74 1.50 0.51
C LYS A 74 2.80 -0.03 0.58
N HIS A 75 2.73 -0.69 -0.58
CA HIS A 75 2.66 -2.16 -0.65
C HIS A 75 3.96 -2.81 -1.14
N GLY A 76 5.06 -2.07 -1.24
CA GLY A 76 6.35 -2.58 -1.70
C GLY A 76 6.31 -3.13 -3.13
N LEU A 77 5.44 -2.60 -3.99
CA LEU A 77 5.31 -3.01 -5.38
C LEU A 77 6.21 -2.15 -6.26
N SER A 78 6.75 -2.74 -7.34
CA SER A 78 7.45 -1.93 -8.35
C SER A 78 6.44 -1.15 -9.20
N PRO A 79 6.71 0.12 -9.57
CA PRO A 79 5.83 0.88 -10.46
C PRO A 79 5.57 0.17 -11.80
N ARG A 80 6.60 -0.51 -12.35
CA ARG A 80 6.49 -1.31 -13.58
C ARG A 80 5.49 -2.47 -13.46
N THR A 81 5.36 -3.05 -12.27
CA THR A 81 4.38 -4.11 -12.02
C THR A 81 2.96 -3.55 -12.11
N LEU A 82 2.71 -2.42 -11.44
CA LEU A 82 1.39 -1.79 -11.43
C LEU A 82 0.99 -1.22 -12.79
N GLU A 83 1.93 -0.76 -13.61
CA GLU A 83 1.66 -0.25 -14.97
C GLU A 83 1.03 -1.30 -15.90
N ARG A 84 1.23 -2.60 -15.63
CA ARG A 84 0.68 -3.68 -16.45
C ARG A 84 -0.72 -4.11 -16.03
N TRP A 85 -1.06 -3.95 -14.76
CA TRP A 85 -2.33 -4.42 -14.20
C TRP A 85 -3.58 -3.87 -14.91
N PRO A 86 -3.66 -2.59 -15.33
CA PRO A 86 -4.82 -2.11 -16.08
C PRO A 86 -5.07 -2.88 -17.37
N ARG A 87 -4.01 -3.41 -18.01
CA ARG A 87 -4.12 -4.18 -19.25
C ARG A 87 -4.39 -5.66 -18.99
N GLU A 88 -3.75 -6.23 -17.97
CA GLU A 88 -3.86 -7.66 -17.63
C GLU A 88 -5.15 -8.00 -16.86
N HIS A 89 -5.72 -7.02 -16.15
CA HIS A 89 -6.87 -7.15 -15.26
C HIS A 89 -7.90 -6.04 -15.50
N ALA A 90 -8.16 -5.75 -16.79
CA ALA A 90 -9.04 -4.66 -17.22
C ALA A 90 -10.49 -4.80 -16.72
N ASP A 91 -10.95 -6.04 -16.51
CA ASP A 91 -12.29 -6.40 -16.06
C ASP A 91 -12.59 -5.98 -14.61
N ILE A 92 -11.55 -5.89 -13.78
CA ILE A 92 -11.64 -5.54 -12.36
C ILE A 92 -10.93 -4.23 -12.02
N TRP A 93 -10.35 -3.55 -13.02
CA TRP A 93 -9.59 -2.33 -12.80
C TRP A 93 -10.48 -1.19 -12.31
N PRO A 94 -10.13 -0.49 -11.22
CA PRO A 94 -10.97 0.57 -10.69
C PRO A 94 -11.02 1.78 -11.61
N GLN A 95 -12.18 2.44 -11.65
CA GLN A 95 -12.35 3.69 -12.37
C GLN A 95 -11.43 4.79 -11.77
N PRO A 96 -10.72 5.55 -12.60
CA PRO A 96 -9.93 6.68 -12.13
C PRO A 96 -10.84 7.79 -11.62
N GLY A 97 -10.40 8.50 -10.59
CA GLY A 97 -11.11 9.63 -10.01
C GLY A 97 -10.41 10.96 -10.26
N PRO A 98 -10.44 11.89 -9.28
CA PRO A 98 -9.90 13.21 -9.46
C PRO A 98 -8.38 13.17 -9.73
N LYS A 99 -7.89 14.11 -10.53
CA LYS A 99 -6.45 14.22 -10.76
C LYS A 99 -5.79 14.91 -9.57
N ARG A 100 -4.73 14.30 -9.01
CA ARG A 100 -3.83 14.92 -8.02
C ARG A 100 -2.50 15.20 -8.69
N ASP A 101 -2.04 16.44 -8.68
CA ASP A 101 -0.76 16.84 -9.28
C ASP A 101 -0.61 16.35 -10.75
N ARG A 102 -1.71 16.41 -11.53
CA ARG A 102 -1.85 15.89 -12.92
C ARG A 102 -1.75 14.36 -13.06
N LYS A 103 -1.64 13.62 -11.98
CA LYS A 103 -1.68 12.15 -11.95
C LYS A 103 -3.10 11.67 -11.73
N ALA A 104 -3.46 10.55 -12.35
CA ALA A 104 -4.70 9.86 -12.05
C ALA A 104 -4.64 9.31 -10.61
N THR A 105 -5.76 9.43 -9.89
CA THR A 105 -5.96 8.74 -8.61
C THR A 105 -6.99 7.64 -8.78
N PHE A 106 -6.93 6.65 -7.90
CA PHE A 106 -7.80 5.50 -7.88
C PHE A 106 -8.28 5.26 -6.45
N PRO A 107 -9.48 4.69 -6.28
CA PRO A 107 -9.92 4.26 -4.96
C PRO A 107 -8.98 3.17 -4.46
N GLU A 108 -8.41 3.37 -3.27
CA GLU A 108 -7.44 2.46 -2.66
C GLU A 108 -8.02 1.05 -2.47
N GLU A 109 -9.26 0.95 -1.99
CA GLU A 109 -9.98 -0.32 -1.87
C GLU A 109 -10.13 -1.04 -3.23
N GLY A 110 -10.31 -0.26 -4.30
CA GLY A 110 -10.38 -0.81 -5.66
C GLY A 110 -9.06 -1.41 -6.10
N LEU A 111 -7.95 -0.73 -5.83
CA LEU A 111 -6.60 -1.26 -6.09
C LEU A 111 -6.30 -2.48 -5.21
N ASP A 112 -6.76 -2.51 -3.97
CA ASP A 112 -6.62 -3.66 -3.07
C ASP A 112 -7.34 -4.90 -3.58
N ARG A 113 -8.56 -4.75 -4.13
CA ARG A 113 -9.25 -5.88 -4.80
C ARG A 113 -8.44 -6.44 -5.97
N VAL A 114 -7.90 -5.56 -6.81
CA VAL A 114 -7.04 -5.99 -7.93
C VAL A 114 -5.78 -6.70 -7.41
N ARG A 115 -5.10 -6.11 -6.42
CA ARG A 115 -3.90 -6.70 -5.82
C ARG A 115 -4.17 -8.09 -5.27
N ARG A 116 -5.25 -8.27 -4.50
CA ARG A 116 -5.63 -9.58 -3.94
C ARG A 116 -5.84 -10.61 -5.03
N ARG A 117 -6.57 -10.23 -6.10
CA ARG A 117 -6.77 -11.11 -7.25
C ARG A 117 -5.46 -11.48 -7.95
N VAL A 118 -4.59 -10.52 -8.20
CA VAL A 118 -3.28 -10.72 -8.85
C VAL A 118 -2.38 -11.64 -8.02
N GLN A 119 -2.36 -11.41 -6.71
CA GLN A 119 -1.47 -12.10 -5.78
C GLN A 119 -2.05 -13.39 -5.22
N ASN A 120 -3.24 -13.82 -5.70
CA ASN A 120 -3.94 -14.99 -5.18
C ASN A 120 -4.09 -14.93 -3.65
N VAL A 121 -4.50 -13.78 -3.15
CA VAL A 121 -4.92 -13.59 -1.75
C VAL A 121 -6.45 -13.64 -1.73
N PRO A 122 -7.07 -14.41 -0.81
CA PRO A 122 -8.52 -14.46 -0.71
C PRO A 122 -9.13 -13.09 -0.44
N ASP A 123 -10.44 -12.94 -0.67
CA ASP A 123 -11.16 -11.76 -0.21
C ASP A 123 -11.17 -11.69 1.33
N PRO A 124 -11.16 -10.48 1.92
CA PRO A 124 -11.12 -10.34 3.37
C PRO A 124 -12.46 -10.81 3.94
N VAL A 125 -12.45 -11.95 4.62
CA VAL A 125 -13.57 -12.45 5.40
C VAL A 125 -13.16 -12.41 6.87
N GLY A 126 -13.91 -11.67 7.70
CA GLY A 126 -13.60 -11.49 9.12
C GLY A 126 -12.56 -10.40 9.39
N SER A 127 -12.02 -10.39 10.60
CA SER A 127 -11.05 -9.37 11.03
C SER A 127 -9.62 -9.76 10.63
N PRO A 128 -8.75 -8.81 10.25
CA PRO A 128 -7.32 -9.09 10.09
C PRO A 128 -6.65 -9.55 11.40
N GLU A 129 -7.24 -9.22 12.55
CA GLU A 129 -6.77 -9.66 13.87
C GLU A 129 -7.28 -11.06 14.26
N ASP A 130 -8.08 -11.71 13.41
CA ASP A 130 -8.51 -13.09 13.65
C ASP A 130 -7.29 -14.01 13.74
N MET A 131 -7.20 -14.76 14.85
CA MET A 131 -6.14 -15.74 15.07
C MET A 131 -6.53 -17.09 14.47
N LEU A 132 -5.82 -17.52 13.45
CA LEU A 132 -6.04 -18.77 12.73
C LEU A 132 -5.04 -19.82 13.18
N THR A 133 -5.51 -21.04 13.48
CA THR A 133 -4.61 -22.22 13.59
C THR A 133 -4.05 -22.58 12.23
N TRP A 134 -3.09 -23.50 12.17
CA TRP A 134 -2.57 -23.99 10.89
C TRP A 134 -3.66 -24.55 9.96
N GLU A 135 -4.62 -25.32 10.51
CA GLU A 135 -5.78 -25.81 9.75
C GLU A 135 -6.64 -24.64 9.26
N GLY A 136 -6.85 -23.63 10.10
CA GLY A 136 -7.57 -22.41 9.73
C GLY A 136 -6.89 -21.62 8.60
N VAL A 137 -5.55 -21.53 8.63
CA VAL A 137 -4.76 -20.93 7.55
C VAL A 137 -4.93 -21.71 6.25
N CYS A 138 -4.85 -23.05 6.30
CA CYS A 138 -5.01 -23.89 5.12
C CYS A 138 -6.43 -23.77 4.54
N ALA A 139 -7.46 -23.78 5.39
CA ALA A 139 -8.85 -23.60 4.96
C ALA A 139 -9.08 -22.21 4.34
N TYR A 140 -8.53 -21.16 4.95
CA TYR A 140 -8.64 -19.79 4.46
C TYR A 140 -7.98 -19.61 3.09
N LEU A 141 -6.80 -20.20 2.87
CA LEU A 141 -6.05 -20.08 1.62
C LEU A 141 -6.40 -21.15 0.57
N ALA A 142 -7.21 -22.16 0.92
CA ALA A 142 -7.59 -23.24 0.02
C ALA A 142 -8.13 -22.76 -1.36
N PRO A 143 -8.89 -21.65 -1.47
CA PRO A 143 -9.37 -21.16 -2.76
C PRO A 143 -8.27 -20.73 -3.74
N CYS A 144 -7.08 -20.41 -3.23
CA CYS A 144 -6.02 -19.78 -4.01
C CYS A 144 -4.67 -20.51 -3.94
N THR A 145 -4.49 -21.41 -2.97
CA THR A 145 -3.24 -22.14 -2.76
C THR A 145 -3.54 -23.59 -2.38
N PRO A 146 -3.05 -24.58 -3.16
CA PRO A 146 -3.21 -25.99 -2.81
C PRO A 146 -2.56 -26.33 -1.47
N GLU A 147 -3.20 -27.20 -0.69
CA GLU A 147 -2.71 -27.62 0.63
C GLU A 147 -1.29 -28.20 0.57
N SER A 148 -0.95 -28.95 -0.50
CA SER A 148 0.40 -29.47 -0.72
C SER A 148 1.46 -28.37 -0.78
N THR A 149 1.14 -27.24 -1.41
CA THR A 149 2.03 -26.06 -1.47
C THR A 149 2.17 -25.41 -0.10
N MET A 150 1.09 -25.33 0.68
CA MET A 150 1.11 -24.82 2.05
C MET A 150 1.99 -25.68 2.96
N ARG A 151 1.80 -27.01 2.92
CA ARG A 151 2.63 -27.97 3.66
C ARG A 151 4.10 -27.91 3.26
N TYR A 152 4.39 -27.81 1.96
CA TYR A 152 5.75 -27.62 1.47
C TYR A 152 6.38 -26.35 2.07
N ARG A 153 5.71 -25.19 1.94
CA ARG A 153 6.21 -23.91 2.49
C ARG A 153 6.47 -24.01 4.00
N ARG A 154 5.60 -24.70 4.75
CA ARG A 154 5.77 -24.95 6.19
C ARG A 154 6.99 -25.80 6.48
N SER A 155 7.10 -26.97 5.85
CA SER A 155 8.20 -27.91 6.07
C SER A 155 9.57 -27.37 5.64
N SER A 156 9.61 -26.50 4.63
CA SER A 156 10.84 -25.89 4.12
C SER A 156 11.23 -24.59 4.85
N GLY A 157 10.52 -24.23 5.92
CA GLY A 157 10.77 -23.01 6.70
C GLY A 157 10.48 -21.70 5.95
N LEU A 158 9.83 -21.78 4.78
CA LEU A 158 9.42 -20.61 4.01
C LEU A 158 8.21 -19.91 4.64
N TRP A 159 7.36 -20.69 5.31
CA TRP A 159 6.26 -20.19 6.14
C TRP A 159 6.74 -20.03 7.58
N GLU A 160 6.85 -18.78 8.01
CA GLU A 160 7.34 -18.45 9.35
C GLU A 160 6.45 -19.03 10.48
N PRO A 161 7.04 -19.31 11.66
CA PRO A 161 6.28 -19.69 12.84
C PRO A 161 5.23 -18.65 13.24
N GLY A 162 4.10 -19.11 13.73
CA GLY A 162 3.04 -18.31 14.33
C GLY A 162 3.30 -18.04 15.81
N GLU A 163 2.38 -17.27 16.41
CA GLU A 163 2.36 -17.02 17.84
C GLU A 163 1.87 -18.28 18.57
N VAL A 164 2.64 -18.76 19.54
CA VAL A 164 2.24 -19.91 20.36
C VAL A 164 1.47 -19.41 21.57
N GLY A 165 0.17 -19.75 21.61
CA GLY A 165 -0.70 -19.40 22.73
C GLY A 165 -0.37 -20.16 24.02
N ALA A 166 -1.03 -19.78 25.12
CA ALA A 166 -0.89 -20.46 26.42
C ALA A 166 -1.30 -21.95 26.37
N ASP A 167 -2.18 -22.31 25.44
CA ASP A 167 -2.61 -23.67 25.15
C ASP A 167 -1.63 -24.47 24.26
N ARG A 168 -0.46 -23.89 23.97
CA ARG A 168 0.58 -24.45 23.08
C ARG A 168 0.11 -24.64 21.64
N VAL A 169 -1.01 -24.02 21.25
CA VAL A 169 -1.47 -24.02 19.87
C VAL A 169 -0.89 -22.79 19.17
N GLU A 170 -0.20 -23.06 18.07
CA GLU A 170 0.36 -22.03 17.20
C GLU A 170 -0.72 -21.40 16.33
N ARG A 171 -0.72 -20.07 16.26
CA ARG A 171 -1.72 -19.28 15.55
C ARG A 171 -1.10 -18.12 14.80
N TRP A 172 -1.74 -17.71 13.71
CA TRP A 172 -1.34 -16.55 12.90
C TRP A 172 -2.49 -15.56 12.85
N ARG A 173 -2.18 -14.27 12.96
CA ARG A 173 -3.13 -13.22 12.59
C ARG A 173 -3.44 -13.32 11.10
N ARG A 174 -4.72 -13.23 10.72
CA ARG A 174 -5.14 -13.28 9.32
C ARG A 174 -4.43 -12.24 8.44
N GLY A 175 -4.26 -11.01 8.95
CA GLY A 175 -3.52 -9.96 8.23
C GLY A 175 -2.08 -10.40 7.89
N ARG A 176 -1.43 -11.13 8.79
CA ARG A 176 -0.10 -11.67 8.56
C ARG A 176 -0.09 -12.80 7.53
N VAL A 177 -1.13 -13.64 7.51
CA VAL A 177 -1.32 -14.69 6.49
C VAL A 177 -1.45 -14.07 5.09
N ASP A 178 -2.23 -12.98 4.96
CA ASP A 178 -2.36 -12.23 3.71
C ASP A 178 -1.01 -11.67 3.24
N GLU A 179 -0.22 -11.07 4.14
CA GLU A 179 1.12 -10.54 3.85
C GLU A 179 2.08 -11.63 3.37
N LEU A 180 2.11 -12.77 4.06
CA LEU A 180 2.98 -13.90 3.69
C LEU A 180 2.61 -14.43 2.31
N GLN A 181 1.31 -14.61 2.04
CA GLN A 181 0.81 -15.05 0.75
C GLN A 181 1.20 -14.09 -0.38
N ALA A 182 0.98 -12.79 -0.19
CA ALA A 182 1.41 -11.75 -1.12
C ALA A 182 2.93 -11.77 -1.36
N GLY A 183 3.72 -11.98 -0.29
CA GLY A 183 5.17 -12.10 -0.36
C GLY A 183 5.66 -13.31 -1.17
N PHE A 184 4.95 -14.44 -1.15
CA PHE A 184 5.27 -15.58 -2.00
C PHE A 184 5.06 -15.29 -3.48
N TRP A 185 4.02 -14.55 -3.84
CA TRP A 185 3.80 -14.14 -5.22
C TRP A 185 4.94 -13.25 -5.73
N LEU A 186 5.35 -12.26 -4.91
CA LEU A 186 6.47 -11.38 -5.25
C LEU A 186 7.79 -12.15 -5.46
N ARG A 187 8.07 -13.12 -4.59
CA ARG A 187 9.27 -13.98 -4.70
C ARG A 187 9.22 -14.92 -5.91
N GLY A 188 8.05 -15.48 -6.22
CA GLY A 188 7.86 -16.32 -7.40
C GLY A 188 8.16 -15.57 -8.71
N LYS A 189 7.68 -14.32 -8.83
CA LYS A 189 7.96 -13.47 -10.00
C LYS A 189 9.42 -13.06 -10.11
N ALA A 190 10.11 -12.81 -9.00
CA ALA A 190 11.54 -12.52 -9.01
C ALA A 190 12.40 -13.72 -9.48
N GLY A 191 11.93 -14.95 -9.26
CA GLY A 191 12.59 -16.17 -9.70
C GLY A 191 12.40 -16.51 -11.19
N GLU A 192 11.24 -16.18 -11.78
CA GLU A 192 10.96 -16.41 -13.21
C GLU A 192 11.91 -15.62 -14.13
N GLY A 193 12.38 -14.44 -13.71
CA GLY A 193 13.33 -13.62 -14.47
C GLY A 193 14.76 -14.18 -14.55
N LYS A 194 15.10 -15.22 -13.78
CA LYS A 194 16.45 -15.83 -13.77
C LYS A 194 16.59 -17.10 -14.61
N ARG A 195 15.50 -17.60 -15.23
CA ARG A 195 15.54 -18.81 -16.10
C ARG A 195 15.51 -18.50 -17.60
N SER A 196 15.72 -17.25 -17.98
CA SER A 196 15.92 -16.83 -19.37
C SER A 196 17.33 -16.30 -19.52
N GLY A 197 18.30 -17.21 -19.62
CA GLY A 197 19.71 -16.96 -19.86
C GLY A 197 20.38 -18.24 -20.29
#